data_AF-A0A2D6QV58-F1
#
_entry.id   AF-A0A2D6QV58-F1
#
_cell.length_a   1.000
_cell.length_b   1.000
_cell.length_c   1.000
_cell.angle_alpha   90.00
_cell.angle_beta   90.00
_cell.angle_gamma   90.00
#
_symmetry.space_group_name_H-M   'P 1'
#
loop_
_entity.id
_entity.type
_entity.pdbx_description
1 polymer ?
#
loop_
_entity_poly.entity_id
_entity_poly.type
_entity_poly.pdbx_seq_one_letter_code
_entity_poly.pdbx_strand_id
1 'polypeptide(L)'
;MCSWKAVCGAVMVLLMGSLASTVGAQSLAEIGRREEARRKALETPSKVYTNADLRGGGTLTTSSGLPSQGADTPAQAADMPGQGALGGLPNSADPTEPDVPAAADDAAEPQRDEEYWRGRITSARQQLSRNELFRDALQNRIDGLWAEFTATDDPFQRQEVESKRLDALAEMERIDEEIEAQQEAIADIQEEARRAGVPPGWLR
;
A
#
# COMPACT_ATOMS: atom_id res chain seq x y z
N MET A 1 24.37 -15.93 70.77
CA MET A 1 24.61 -14.50 70.48
C MET A 1 25.72 -14.45 69.43
N CYS A 2 25.43 -14.49 68.12
CA CYS A 2 24.78 -13.47 67.25
C CYS A 2 25.75 -12.92 66.18
N SER A 3 26.83 -13.61 65.81
CA SER A 3 27.88 -13.01 64.97
C SER A 3 28.39 -13.84 63.78
N TRP A 4 27.85 -15.04 63.48
CA TRP A 4 28.27 -15.77 62.26
C TRP A 4 27.28 -15.60 61.09
N LYS A 5 25.98 -15.70 61.35
CA LYS A 5 24.96 -15.61 60.29
C LYS A 5 24.84 -14.22 59.67
N ALA A 6 25.19 -13.16 60.40
CA ALA A 6 25.17 -11.79 59.89
C ALA A 6 26.37 -11.46 58.96
N VAL A 7 27.53 -12.08 59.19
CA VAL A 7 28.74 -11.83 58.38
C VAL A 7 28.66 -12.54 57.03
N CYS A 8 28.12 -13.77 56.97
CA CYS A 8 27.89 -14.46 55.69
C CYS A 8 26.83 -13.77 54.82
N GLY A 9 25.79 -13.18 55.42
CA GLY A 9 24.76 -12.45 54.68
C GLY A 9 25.28 -11.15 54.05
N ALA A 10 26.12 -10.41 54.78
CA ALA A 10 26.72 -9.17 54.28
C ALA A 10 27.74 -9.41 53.15
N VAL A 11 28.53 -10.49 53.21
CA VAL A 11 29.50 -10.83 52.14
C VAL A 11 28.80 -11.34 50.88
N MET A 12 27.68 -12.06 51.00
CA MET A 12 26.94 -12.57 49.83
C MET A 12 26.13 -11.48 49.10
N VAL A 13 25.65 -10.46 49.81
CA VAL A 13 25.02 -9.28 49.19
C VAL A 13 26.05 -8.36 48.52
N LEU A 14 27.28 -8.31 49.05
CA LEU A 14 28.36 -7.51 48.46
C LEU A 14 29.05 -8.20 47.25
N LEU A 15 28.97 -9.53 47.15
CA LEU A 15 29.48 -10.28 45.99
C LEU A 15 28.50 -10.34 44.80
N MET A 16 27.20 -10.09 45.02
CA MET A 16 26.19 -10.08 43.95
C MET A 16 26.01 -8.71 43.27
N GLY A 17 26.63 -7.65 43.80
CA GLY A 17 26.62 -6.29 43.23
C GLY A 17 27.67 -6.02 42.15
N SER A 18 28.49 -7.01 41.77
CA SER A 18 29.66 -6.80 40.89
C SER A 18 29.48 -7.27 39.44
N LEU A 19 28.27 -7.67 39.02
CA LEU A 19 27.93 -7.85 37.60
C LEU A 19 27.06 -6.69 37.11
N ALA A 20 27.56 -5.46 37.28
CA ALA A 20 27.11 -4.35 36.44
C ALA A 20 27.68 -4.61 35.04
N SER A 21 26.87 -5.18 34.15
CA SER A 21 27.16 -5.27 32.73
C SER A 21 27.46 -3.87 32.20
N THR A 22 28.75 -3.56 31.99
CA THR A 22 29.15 -2.37 31.25
C THR A 22 28.74 -2.58 29.79
N VAL A 23 27.51 -2.17 29.47
CA VAL A 23 27.10 -1.92 28.09
C VAL A 23 27.94 -0.75 27.61
N GLY A 24 29.08 -1.05 26.98
CA GLY A 24 29.93 -0.04 26.39
C GLY A 24 29.14 0.71 25.33
N ALA A 25 29.00 2.02 25.50
CA ALA A 25 28.55 2.92 24.45
C ALA A 25 29.52 2.80 23.27
N GLN A 26 29.17 2.00 22.25
CA GLN A 26 29.98 1.91 21.04
C GLN A 26 29.95 3.29 20.39
N SER A 27 31.13 3.90 20.27
CA SER A 27 31.26 5.25 19.71
C SER A 27 30.68 5.29 18.28
N LEU A 28 30.03 6.39 17.91
CA LEU A 28 29.47 6.56 16.55
C LEU A 28 30.53 6.35 15.45
N ALA A 29 31.80 6.65 15.74
CA ALA A 29 32.92 6.41 14.86
C ALA A 29 33.20 4.91 14.62
N GLU A 30 32.95 4.06 15.60
CA GLU A 30 33.15 2.62 15.50
C GLU A 30 31.98 1.93 14.78
N ILE A 31 30.76 2.42 14.99
CA ILE A 31 29.59 2.02 14.21
C ILE A 31 29.74 2.46 12.75
N GLY A 32 30.23 3.69 12.51
CA GLY A 32 30.52 4.20 11.17
C GLY A 32 31.54 3.34 10.43
N ARG A 33 32.66 2.98 11.08
CA ARG A 33 33.66 2.07 10.49
C ARG A 33 33.12 0.67 10.23
N ARG A 34 32.28 0.15 11.14
CA ARG A 34 31.65 -1.18 10.96
C ARG A 34 30.63 -1.18 9.82
N GLU A 35 29.86 -0.10 9.66
CA GLU A 35 28.93 0.02 8.53
C GLU A 35 29.65 0.28 7.20
N GLU A 36 30.73 1.05 7.20
CA GLU A 36 31.57 1.20 6.00
C GLU A 36 32.19 -0.13 5.58
N ALA A 37 32.70 -0.92 6.53
CA ALA A 37 33.21 -2.26 6.27
C ALA A 37 32.11 -3.20 5.75
N ARG A 38 30.88 -3.10 6.26
CA ARG A 38 29.74 -3.87 5.76
C ARG A 38 29.38 -3.47 4.33
N ARG A 39 29.34 -2.17 4.01
CA ARG A 39 29.05 -1.68 2.65
C ARG A 39 30.10 -2.14 1.64
N LYS A 40 31.39 -2.08 2.02
CA LYS A 40 32.49 -2.60 1.20
C LYS A 40 32.42 -4.12 1.02
N ALA A 41 31.98 -4.86 2.04
CA ALA A 41 31.78 -6.30 1.92
C ALA A 41 30.57 -6.69 1.06
N LEU A 42 29.64 -5.77 0.80
CA LEU A 42 28.42 -5.97 0.01
C LEU A 42 28.49 -5.34 -1.39
N GLU A 43 29.70 -5.03 -1.89
CA GLU A 43 29.95 -4.37 -3.17
C GLU A 43 29.68 -5.27 -4.39
N THR A 44 28.69 -6.17 -4.29
CA THR A 44 28.12 -6.89 -5.42
C THR A 44 26.84 -6.17 -5.83
N PRO A 45 26.78 -5.50 -7.00
CA PRO A 45 25.57 -4.83 -7.42
C PRO A 45 24.46 -5.87 -7.63
N SER A 46 23.42 -5.82 -6.82
CA SER A 46 22.22 -6.62 -7.02
C SER A 46 21.53 -6.20 -8.32
N LYS A 47 20.99 -7.16 -9.06
CA LYS A 47 20.26 -6.89 -10.30
C LYS A 47 19.11 -5.92 -10.02
N VAL A 48 19.14 -4.75 -10.66
CA VAL A 48 18.03 -3.80 -10.63
C VAL A 48 16.99 -4.26 -11.63
N TYR A 49 15.88 -4.77 -11.11
CA TYR A 49 14.70 -5.08 -11.91
C TYR A 49 13.90 -3.79 -12.11
N THR A 50 13.72 -3.41 -13.37
CA THR A 50 12.96 -2.23 -13.77
C THR A 50 11.55 -2.64 -14.22
N ASN A 51 10.65 -1.66 -14.37
CA ASN A 51 9.28 -1.91 -14.88
C ASN A 51 9.25 -2.59 -16.26
N ALA A 52 10.34 -2.52 -17.04
CA ALA A 52 10.46 -3.25 -18.30
C ALA A 52 10.61 -4.77 -18.09
N ASP A 53 11.30 -5.18 -17.02
CA ASP A 53 11.57 -6.59 -16.70
C ASP A 53 10.31 -7.33 -16.20
N LEU A 54 9.27 -6.60 -15.78
CA LEU A 54 8.00 -7.15 -15.30
C LEU A 54 6.97 -7.39 -16.41
N ARG A 55 7.14 -6.77 -17.59
CA ARG A 55 6.13 -6.78 -18.66
C ARG A 55 6.12 -8.09 -19.48
N GLY A 56 7.07 -9.00 -19.23
CA GLY A 56 7.24 -10.26 -19.96
C GLY A 56 6.73 -11.52 -19.27
N GLY A 57 5.98 -11.41 -18.17
CA GLY A 57 5.37 -12.57 -17.50
C GLY A 57 6.36 -13.55 -16.84
N GLY A 58 7.61 -13.13 -16.60
CA GLY A 58 8.61 -13.94 -15.91
C GLY A 58 8.30 -14.06 -14.41
N THR A 59 8.10 -15.29 -13.93
CA THR A 59 8.00 -15.59 -12.50
C THR A 59 9.35 -15.36 -11.82
N LEU A 60 9.40 -14.40 -10.88
CA LEU A 60 10.59 -14.14 -10.07
C LEU A 60 10.75 -15.26 -9.04
N THR A 61 11.65 -16.21 -9.31
CA THR A 61 12.07 -17.22 -8.33
C THR A 61 13.38 -16.77 -7.68
N THR A 62 13.39 -16.59 -6.36
CA THR A 62 14.61 -16.32 -5.59
C THR A 62 15.40 -17.61 -5.41
N SER A 63 16.10 -18.03 -6.47
CA SER A 63 16.99 -19.19 -6.42
C SER A 63 18.39 -18.78 -5.92
N SER A 64 18.75 -19.27 -4.73
CA SER A 64 20.14 -19.30 -4.28
C SER A 64 20.88 -20.45 -4.96
N GLY A 65 21.88 -20.15 -5.78
CA GLY A 65 23.06 -21.00 -5.98
C GLY A 65 23.27 -21.68 -7.35
N LEU A 66 24.41 -21.30 -7.95
CA LEU A 66 25.29 -22.00 -8.93
C LEU A 66 25.06 -21.78 -10.46
N PRO A 67 26.15 -21.60 -11.26
CA PRO A 67 26.09 -21.21 -12.67
C PRO A 67 26.17 -22.42 -13.62
N SER A 68 25.50 -22.35 -14.76
CA SER A 68 25.89 -23.12 -15.95
C SER A 68 25.58 -22.35 -17.23
N GLN A 69 26.54 -22.43 -18.15
CA GLN A 69 26.66 -21.75 -19.43
C GLN A 69 25.75 -22.31 -20.54
N GLY A 70 25.58 -21.47 -21.58
CA GLY A 70 25.20 -21.85 -22.96
C GLY A 70 23.72 -21.66 -23.24
N ALA A 71 23.26 -21.07 -24.35
CA ALA A 71 23.91 -20.79 -25.61
C ALA A 71 23.06 -19.81 -26.45
N ASP A 72 23.75 -19.08 -27.33
CA ASP A 72 23.38 -18.65 -28.69
C ASP A 72 22.13 -17.77 -29.00
N THR A 73 22.44 -16.55 -29.44
CA THR A 73 21.71 -15.61 -30.32
C THR A 73 21.45 -16.22 -31.73
N PRO A 74 20.81 -15.56 -32.73
CA PRO A 74 19.99 -14.32 -32.76
C PRO A 74 18.71 -14.39 -33.65
N ALA A 75 17.88 -13.34 -33.61
CA ALA A 75 17.21 -12.69 -34.77
C ALA A 75 15.90 -12.00 -34.34
N GLN A 76 15.40 -10.92 -34.93
CA GLN A 76 15.91 -9.81 -35.73
C GLN A 76 14.74 -8.80 -35.80
N ALA A 77 15.06 -7.51 -35.76
CA ALA A 77 14.10 -6.41 -35.83
C ALA A 77 13.58 -6.16 -37.25
N ALA A 78 12.32 -5.75 -37.36
CA ALA A 78 11.69 -4.92 -38.41
C ALA A 78 10.21 -4.75 -38.03
N ASP A 79 9.49 -3.64 -38.18
CA ASP A 79 9.79 -2.25 -38.55
C ASP A 79 8.57 -1.41 -38.08
N MET A 80 8.77 -0.12 -37.85
CA MET A 80 7.74 0.91 -37.51
C MET A 80 6.86 1.27 -38.73
N PRO A 81 5.84 2.18 -38.73
CA PRO A 81 5.49 3.32 -37.82
C PRO A 81 3.97 3.39 -37.49
N GLY A 82 3.36 4.35 -36.79
CA GLY A 82 3.70 5.64 -36.16
C GLY A 82 2.41 6.48 -36.12
N GLN A 83 2.19 7.20 -35.00
CA GLN A 83 1.24 8.32 -34.77
C GLN A 83 -0.27 8.05 -35.04
N GLY A 84 -1.24 8.40 -34.19
CA GLY A 84 -1.34 9.52 -33.26
C GLY A 84 -2.54 10.39 -33.69
N ALA A 85 -3.62 10.42 -32.88
CA ALA A 85 -4.65 11.47 -32.77
C ALA A 85 -5.86 10.83 -32.06
N LEU A 86 -6.08 11.09 -30.78
CA LEU A 86 -6.81 12.25 -30.24
C LEU A 86 -8.27 12.27 -30.68
N GLY A 87 -9.12 12.03 -29.69
CA GLY A 87 -10.56 11.87 -29.82
C GLY A 87 -11.28 13.18 -30.13
N GLY A 88 -12.32 13.06 -30.94
CA GLY A 88 -13.39 14.02 -31.06
C GLY A 88 -14.64 13.45 -30.39
N LEU A 89 -15.13 14.15 -29.37
CA LEU A 89 -16.52 14.03 -28.91
C LEU A 89 -17.44 14.66 -29.97
N PRO A 90 -18.66 14.13 -30.14
CA PRO A 90 -19.79 14.99 -30.48
C PRO A 90 -20.81 15.05 -29.33
N ASN A 91 -21.10 16.29 -28.95
CA ASN A 91 -22.17 16.69 -28.02
C ASN A 91 -23.54 16.54 -28.68
N SER A 92 -24.52 16.13 -27.88
CA SER A 92 -25.91 15.87 -28.24
C SER A 92 -26.67 17.14 -28.59
N ALA A 93 -27.54 17.04 -29.60
CA ALA A 93 -28.66 17.94 -29.83
C ALA A 93 -29.96 17.13 -29.64
N ASP A 94 -30.86 17.67 -28.83
CA ASP A 94 -32.23 17.19 -28.55
C ASP A 94 -33.21 17.85 -29.56
N PRO A 95 -34.52 17.52 -29.59
CA PRO A 95 -35.18 16.23 -29.86
C PRO A 95 -36.11 16.32 -31.09
N THR A 96 -36.43 15.21 -31.74
CA THR A 96 -37.66 15.09 -32.55
C THR A 96 -38.11 13.63 -32.57
N GLU A 97 -39.14 13.31 -31.79
CA GLU A 97 -40.02 12.16 -32.04
C GLU A 97 -40.97 12.48 -33.20
N PRO A 98 -41.39 11.47 -33.98
CA PRO A 98 -42.63 10.76 -33.64
C PRO A 98 -42.55 9.21 -33.77
N ASP A 99 -43.31 8.56 -32.87
CA ASP A 99 -43.86 7.19 -32.86
C ASP A 99 -43.99 6.52 -34.25
N VAL A 100 -43.77 5.21 -34.48
CA VAL A 100 -44.28 3.94 -33.86
C VAL A 100 -43.54 2.76 -34.55
N PRO A 101 -43.68 1.45 -34.17
CA PRO A 101 -44.05 0.81 -32.92
C PRO A 101 -42.95 -0.18 -32.40
N ALA A 102 -43.14 -0.63 -31.16
CA ALA A 102 -42.35 -1.64 -30.46
C ALA A 102 -41.93 -2.87 -31.31
N ALA A 103 -40.63 -2.94 -31.60
CA ALA A 103 -39.88 -4.19 -31.58
C ALA A 103 -38.80 -4.00 -30.51
N ALA A 104 -38.89 -4.79 -29.44
CA ALA A 104 -37.81 -4.94 -28.48
C ALA A 104 -36.63 -5.59 -29.21
N ASP A 105 -35.83 -4.77 -29.86
CA ASP A 105 -34.45 -5.13 -30.14
C ASP A 105 -33.74 -5.04 -28.79
N ASP A 106 -33.65 -6.20 -28.13
CA ASP A 106 -32.53 -6.51 -27.24
C ASP A 106 -31.26 -6.32 -28.05
N ALA A 107 -30.82 -5.07 -28.17
CA ALA A 107 -29.46 -4.74 -28.51
C ALA A 107 -28.63 -5.31 -27.37
N ALA A 108 -28.21 -6.57 -27.56
CA ALA A 108 -27.27 -7.23 -26.69
C ALA A 108 -26.06 -6.30 -26.56
N GLU A 109 -26.00 -5.60 -25.43
CA GLU A 109 -24.76 -5.01 -24.97
C GLU A 109 -23.70 -6.11 -25.10
N PRO A 110 -22.48 -5.77 -25.56
CA PRO A 110 -21.40 -6.74 -25.66
C PRO A 110 -21.37 -7.56 -24.37
N GLN A 111 -21.56 -8.88 -24.47
CA GLN A 111 -21.70 -9.77 -23.31
C GLN A 111 -20.51 -9.55 -22.38
N ARG A 112 -20.76 -8.84 -21.28
CA ARG A 112 -19.77 -8.60 -20.23
C ARG A 112 -19.43 -9.97 -19.63
N ASP A 113 -18.20 -10.40 -19.83
CA ASP A 113 -17.72 -11.72 -19.42
C ASP A 113 -17.40 -11.80 -17.92
N GLU A 114 -17.06 -13.00 -17.45
CA GLU A 114 -16.67 -13.23 -16.05
C GLU A 114 -15.51 -12.33 -15.63
N GLU A 115 -14.52 -12.14 -16.51
CA GLU A 115 -13.33 -11.35 -16.21
C GLU A 115 -13.66 -9.88 -15.99
N TYR A 116 -14.57 -9.33 -16.79
CA TYR A 116 -15.10 -7.98 -16.62
C TYR A 116 -15.73 -7.79 -15.24
N TRP A 117 -16.66 -8.68 -14.86
CA TRP A 117 -17.40 -8.56 -13.61
C TRP A 117 -16.50 -8.75 -12.39
N ARG A 118 -15.65 -9.78 -12.44
CA ARG A 118 -14.65 -10.06 -11.39
C ARG A 118 -13.67 -8.89 -11.27
N GLY A 119 -13.20 -8.34 -12.39
CA GLY A 119 -12.31 -7.19 -12.41
C GLY A 119 -12.93 -5.95 -11.77
N ARG A 120 -14.18 -5.61 -12.15
CA ARG A 120 -14.91 -4.48 -11.56
C ARG A 120 -15.08 -4.61 -10.05
N ILE A 121 -15.63 -5.74 -9.58
CA ILE A 121 -15.90 -5.92 -8.16
C ILE A 121 -14.60 -6.02 -7.33
N THR A 122 -13.56 -6.65 -7.87
CA THR A 122 -12.24 -6.71 -7.22
C THR A 122 -11.63 -5.32 -7.07
N SER A 123 -11.67 -4.51 -8.14
CA SER A 123 -11.17 -3.14 -8.10
C SER A 123 -11.91 -2.27 -7.07
N ALA A 124 -13.24 -2.37 -7.03
CA ALA A 124 -14.06 -1.65 -6.06
C ALA A 124 -13.74 -2.05 -4.61
N ARG A 125 -13.64 -3.36 -4.33
CA ARG A 125 -13.25 -3.86 -3.01
C ARG A 125 -11.83 -3.45 -2.61
N GLN A 126 -10.90 -3.43 -3.55
CA GLN A 126 -9.53 -2.97 -3.29
C GLN A 126 -9.49 -1.47 -2.99
N GLN A 127 -10.31 -0.66 -3.66
CA GLN A 127 -10.45 0.76 -3.34
C GLN A 127 -10.98 0.96 -1.92
N LEU A 128 -12.07 0.29 -1.58
CA LEU A 128 -12.64 0.30 -0.23
C LEU A 128 -11.59 -0.07 0.83
N SER A 129 -10.91 -1.21 0.65
CA SER A 129 -9.89 -1.67 1.60
C SER A 129 -8.73 -0.68 1.76
N ARG A 130 -8.29 -0.02 0.68
CA ARG A 130 -7.24 1.02 0.78
C ARG A 130 -7.72 2.24 1.55
N ASN A 131 -8.96 2.65 1.32
CA ASN A 131 -9.53 3.82 1.98
C ASN A 131 -9.76 3.55 3.47
N GLU A 132 -10.23 2.36 3.84
CA GLU A 132 -10.32 1.93 5.25
C GLU A 132 -8.95 1.98 5.94
N LEU A 133 -7.90 1.46 5.30
CA LEU A 133 -6.54 1.54 5.84
C LEU A 133 -6.04 2.98 5.98
N PHE A 134 -6.38 3.85 5.04
CA PHE A 134 -5.97 5.25 5.08
C PHE A 134 -6.74 6.02 6.18
N ARG A 135 -8.03 5.74 6.35
CA ARG A 135 -8.86 6.24 7.44
C ARG A 135 -8.29 5.87 8.81
N ASP A 136 -7.86 4.62 8.98
CA ASP A 136 -7.23 4.17 10.23
C ASP A 136 -5.88 4.85 10.48
N ALA A 137 -5.10 5.10 9.43
CA ALA A 137 -3.86 5.85 9.54
C ALA A 137 -4.10 7.32 9.95
N LEU A 138 -5.16 7.95 9.42
CA LEU A 138 -5.57 9.30 9.81
C LEU A 138 -6.02 9.35 11.27
N GLN A 139 -6.78 8.36 11.75
CA GLN A 139 -7.15 8.28 13.16
C GLN A 139 -5.91 8.23 14.07
N ASN A 140 -4.96 7.35 13.76
CA ASN A 140 -3.70 7.27 14.53
C ASN A 140 -2.92 8.59 14.51
N ARG A 141 -2.92 9.30 13.37
CA ARG A 141 -2.30 10.62 13.24
C ARG A 141 -3.01 11.66 14.10
N ILE A 142 -4.34 11.67 14.11
CA ILE A 142 -5.15 12.58 14.93
C ILE A 142 -4.85 12.36 16.41
N ASP A 143 -4.80 11.11 16.85
CA ASP A 143 -4.49 10.76 18.25
C ASP A 143 -3.08 11.20 18.65
N GLY A 144 -2.10 11.02 17.76
CA GLY A 144 -0.72 11.50 17.95
C GLY A 144 -0.62 13.03 18.03
N LEU A 145 -1.28 13.75 17.12
CA LEU A 145 -1.32 15.21 17.12
C LEU A 145 -2.03 15.77 18.35
N TRP A 146 -3.07 15.09 18.83
CA TRP A 146 -3.74 15.46 20.07
C TRP A 146 -2.81 15.32 21.29
N ALA A 147 -2.07 14.20 21.38
CA ALA A 147 -1.07 14.03 22.42
C ALA A 147 0.00 15.15 22.37
N GLU A 148 0.50 15.48 21.18
CA GLU A 148 1.47 16.58 20.97
C GLU A 148 0.88 17.94 21.36
N PHE A 149 -0.37 18.22 20.98
CA PHE A 149 -1.06 19.47 21.33
C PHE A 149 -1.12 19.66 22.85
N THR A 150 -1.46 18.60 23.59
CA THR A 150 -1.54 18.66 25.06
C THR A 150 -0.17 18.76 25.74
N ALA A 151 0.90 18.28 25.09
CA ALA A 151 2.27 18.34 25.60
C ALA A 151 2.99 19.65 25.27
N THR A 152 2.46 20.45 24.34
CA THR A 152 3.14 21.66 23.83
C THR A 152 2.75 22.90 24.62
N ASP A 153 3.72 23.54 25.27
CA ASP A 153 3.51 24.77 26.08
C ASP A 153 3.55 26.07 25.25
N ASP A 154 4.36 26.11 24.18
CA ASP A 154 4.50 27.29 23.34
C ASP A 154 3.22 27.53 22.50
N PRO A 155 2.62 28.74 22.56
CA PRO A 155 1.35 29.00 21.91
C PRO A 155 1.40 28.93 20.37
N PHE A 156 2.54 29.28 19.75
CA PHE A 156 2.66 29.26 18.30
C PHE A 156 2.81 27.83 17.78
N GLN A 157 3.65 27.03 18.43
CA GLN A 157 3.78 25.60 18.11
C GLN A 157 2.46 24.86 18.34
N ARG A 158 1.76 25.16 19.44
CA ARG A 158 0.45 24.59 19.72
C ARG A 158 -0.58 24.89 18.62
N GLN A 159 -0.58 26.12 18.08
CA GLN A 159 -1.46 26.50 16.98
C GLN A 159 -1.13 25.71 15.69
N GLU A 160 0.15 25.47 15.40
CA GLU A 160 0.55 24.68 14.24
C GLU A 160 0.10 23.22 14.35
N VAL A 161 0.26 22.61 15.54
CA VAL A 161 -0.22 21.24 15.81
C VAL A 161 -1.74 21.16 15.67
N GLU A 162 -2.46 22.14 16.18
CA GLU A 162 -3.91 22.21 16.03
C GLU A 162 -4.35 22.34 14.57
N SER A 163 -3.67 23.17 13.77
CA SER A 163 -3.92 23.28 12.33
C SER A 163 -3.76 21.91 11.64
N LYS A 164 -2.67 21.19 11.92
CA LYS A 164 -2.44 19.85 11.37
C LYS A 164 -3.51 18.85 11.79
N ARG A 165 -4.06 18.98 13.00
CA ARG A 165 -5.14 18.14 13.52
C ARG A 165 -6.44 18.41 12.77
N LEU A 166 -6.79 19.69 12.55
CA LEU A 166 -7.95 20.09 11.78
C LEU A 166 -7.85 19.62 10.32
N ASP A 167 -6.68 19.74 9.69
CA ASP A 167 -6.45 19.23 8.34
C ASP A 167 -6.64 17.71 8.27
N ALA A 168 -6.14 16.96 9.27
CA ALA A 168 -6.31 15.51 9.34
C ALA A 168 -7.78 15.10 9.57
N LEU A 169 -8.54 15.89 10.33
CA LEU A 169 -9.99 15.66 10.53
C LEU A 169 -10.77 15.89 9.23
N ALA A 170 -10.49 16.97 8.50
CA ALA A 170 -11.12 17.25 7.22
C ALA A 170 -10.80 16.17 6.18
N GLU A 171 -9.55 15.70 6.15
CA GLU A 171 -9.16 14.60 5.28
C GLU A 171 -9.84 13.28 5.68
N MET A 172 -10.03 13.02 6.98
CA MET A 172 -10.74 11.83 7.44
C MET A 172 -12.21 11.87 7.01
N GLU A 173 -12.89 13.02 7.12
CA GLU A 173 -14.27 13.19 6.65
C GLU A 173 -14.38 12.92 5.15
N ARG A 174 -13.47 13.46 4.33
CA ARG A 174 -13.40 13.18 2.89
C ARG A 174 -13.26 11.68 2.60
N ILE A 175 -12.46 10.97 3.38
CA ILE A 175 -12.21 9.53 3.19
C ILE A 175 -13.41 8.70 3.66
N ASP A 176 -14.08 9.10 4.73
CA ASP A 176 -15.32 8.47 5.18
C ASP A 176 -16.40 8.58 4.07
N GLU A 177 -16.55 9.74 3.43
CA GLU A 177 -17.44 9.93 2.28
C GLU A 177 -17.05 9.02 1.09
N GLU A 178 -15.75 8.90 0.78
CA GLU A 178 -15.29 7.99 -0.27
C GLU A 178 -15.62 6.52 0.06
N ILE A 179 -15.42 6.09 1.31
CA ILE A 179 -15.75 4.74 1.79
C ILE A 179 -17.23 4.45 1.56
N GLU A 180 -18.12 5.37 1.93
CA GLU A 180 -19.56 5.24 1.70
C GLU A 180 -19.88 5.10 0.20
N ALA A 181 -19.31 5.98 -0.63
CA ALA A 181 -19.49 5.93 -2.08
C ALA A 181 -18.98 4.60 -2.69
N GLN A 182 -17.91 4.02 -2.14
CA GLN A 182 -17.36 2.75 -2.62
C GLN A 182 -18.18 1.55 -2.15
N GLN A 183 -18.78 1.61 -0.96
CA GLN A 183 -19.76 0.61 -0.52
C GLN A 183 -20.99 0.63 -1.42
N GLU A 184 -21.50 1.81 -1.78
CA GLU A 184 -22.60 1.97 -2.72
C GLU A 184 -22.21 1.43 -4.11
N ALA A 185 -21.04 1.79 -4.64
CA ALA A 185 -20.55 1.28 -5.92
C ALA A 185 -20.43 -0.26 -5.94
N ILE A 186 -20.04 -0.87 -4.82
CA ILE A 186 -20.02 -2.34 -4.67
C ILE A 186 -21.44 -2.92 -4.73
N ALA A 187 -22.41 -2.29 -4.07
CA ALA A 187 -23.81 -2.70 -4.10
C ALA A 187 -24.40 -2.56 -5.52
N ASP A 188 -24.11 -1.45 -6.20
CA ASP A 188 -24.53 -1.19 -7.56
C ASP A 188 -23.96 -2.21 -8.54
N ILE A 189 -22.67 -2.58 -8.43
CA ILE A 189 -22.08 -3.64 -9.26
C ILE A 189 -22.81 -4.97 -9.05
N GLN A 190 -23.16 -5.31 -7.81
CA GLN A 190 -23.89 -6.55 -7.52
C GLN A 190 -25.30 -6.54 -8.10
N GLU A 191 -25.98 -5.40 -8.03
CA GLU A 191 -27.32 -5.21 -8.56
C GLU A 191 -27.33 -5.17 -10.10
N GLU A 192 -26.36 -4.49 -10.73
CA GLU A 192 -26.11 -4.55 -12.17
C GLU A 192 -25.89 -5.99 -12.63
N ALA A 193 -25.03 -6.74 -11.95
CA ALA A 193 -24.75 -8.14 -12.26
C ALA A 193 -26.00 -9.01 -12.11
N ARG A 194 -26.81 -8.79 -11.08
CA ARG A 194 -28.09 -9.49 -10.88
C ARG A 194 -29.07 -9.21 -12.02
N ARG A 195 -29.20 -7.96 -12.45
CA ARG A 195 -30.05 -7.57 -13.60
C ARG A 195 -29.56 -8.17 -14.91
N ALA A 196 -28.24 -8.29 -15.08
CA ALA A 196 -27.61 -8.91 -16.23
C ALA A 196 -27.61 -10.46 -16.19
N GLY A 197 -28.20 -11.09 -15.17
CA GLY A 197 -28.26 -12.55 -15.06
C GLY A 197 -26.91 -13.22 -14.79
N VAL A 198 -25.94 -12.45 -14.27
CA VAL A 198 -24.59 -12.94 -13.97
C VAL A 198 -24.64 -13.93 -12.81
N PRO A 199 -24.00 -15.12 -12.93
CA PRO A 199 -23.90 -16.05 -11.82
C PRO A 199 -23.20 -15.41 -10.60
N PRO A 200 -23.70 -15.59 -9.36
CA PRO A 200 -23.09 -14.97 -8.18
C PRO A 200 -21.65 -15.43 -7.91
N GLY A 201 -21.23 -16.56 -8.50
CA GLY A 201 -19.85 -17.05 -8.43
C GLY A 201 -18.83 -16.14 -9.13
N TRP A 202 -19.24 -15.37 -10.15
CA TRP A 202 -18.36 -14.48 -10.90
C TRP A 202 -17.95 -13.23 -10.10
N LEU A 203 -18.70 -12.88 -9.05
CA LEU A 203 -18.44 -11.71 -8.23
C LEU A 203 -17.56 -12.01 -7.00
N ARG A 204 -17.04 -13.24 -6.85
CA ARG A 204 -16.21 -13.61 -5.70
C ARG A 204 -14.80 -13.09 -5.85
#